data_AF-A0A3S0TU92-F1
#
_entry.id   AF-A0A3S0TU92-F1
#
_cell.length_a   1.000
_cell.length_b   1.000
_cell.length_c   1.000
_cell.angle_alpha   90.00
_cell.angle_beta   90.00
_cell.angle_gamma   90.00
#
_symmetry.space_group_name_H-M   'P 1'
#
loop_
_entity.id
_entity.type
_entity.pdbx_description
1 polymer ?
#
loop_
_entity_poly.entity_id
_entity_poly.type
_entity_poly.pdbx_seq_one_letter_code
_entity_poly.pdbx_strand_id
1 'polypeptide(L)'
;MGLSIADVDKWNPDSLTAVGAASTARANAAAEADSALRGLSAFDSWQGTGANAARVRTQAYADNLDGHGREASAVATAAKTAANEVRQVKSQLSELRSTLGQYGITVDAYGSRVVPPTNLSSLPPALRTLVQGVTRAGQQSLDQIRQAADHADGLLAGACQVFCVNRLSDCPYVSCCGAYR
;
A
#
# COMPACT_ATOMS: atom_id res chain seq x y z
N MET A 1 15.91 8.14 0.91
CA MET A 1 15.36 8.92 -0.21
C MET A 1 13.86 8.76 -0.15
N GLY A 2 13.12 9.84 0.08
CA GLY A 2 11.65 9.84 0.13
C GLY A 2 11.06 10.06 -1.26
N LEU A 3 9.78 9.71 -1.41
CA LEU A 3 9.06 9.78 -2.68
C LEU A 3 8.97 11.22 -3.22
N SER A 4 8.99 11.33 -4.54
CA SER A 4 8.67 12.59 -5.23
C SER A 4 7.17 12.72 -5.43
N ILE A 5 6.71 13.95 -5.66
CA ILE A 5 5.30 14.20 -6.01
C ILE A 5 4.95 13.56 -7.37
N ALA A 6 5.91 13.49 -8.29
CA ALA A 6 5.74 12.79 -9.56
C ALA A 6 5.49 11.28 -9.37
N ASP A 7 6.06 10.66 -8.33
CA ASP A 7 5.78 9.26 -8.01
C ASP A 7 4.36 9.10 -7.44
N VAL A 8 3.97 9.99 -6.53
CA VAL A 8 2.60 10.03 -5.95
C VAL A 8 1.53 10.25 -7.02
N ASP A 9 1.82 11.06 -8.05
CA ASP A 9 0.89 11.30 -9.16
C ASP A 9 0.58 10.02 -9.95
N LYS A 10 1.56 9.11 -10.10
CA LYS A 10 1.38 7.83 -10.80
C LYS A 10 0.61 6.79 -10.01
N TRP A 11 0.53 6.93 -8.69
CA TRP A 11 -0.14 5.94 -7.86
C TRP A 11 -1.62 5.76 -8.20
N ASN A 12 -2.04 4.49 -8.26
CA ASN A 12 -3.43 4.10 -8.45
C ASN A 12 -3.96 3.37 -7.20
N PRO A 13 -4.82 4.01 -6.37
CA PRO A 13 -5.40 3.38 -5.19
C PRO A 13 -6.33 2.20 -5.51
N ASP A 14 -6.88 2.13 -6.73
CA ASP A 14 -7.75 1.03 -7.13
C ASP A 14 -6.95 -0.23 -7.41
N SER A 15 -5.71 -0.09 -7.91
CA SER A 15 -4.77 -1.21 -7.98
C SER A 15 -4.50 -1.79 -6.59
N LEU A 16 -4.29 -0.94 -5.57
CA LEU A 16 -4.08 -1.41 -4.18
C LEU A 16 -5.32 -2.10 -3.62
N THR A 17 -6.50 -1.58 -3.96
CA THR A 17 -7.78 -2.20 -3.61
C THR A 17 -7.92 -3.58 -4.25
N ALA A 18 -7.51 -3.74 -5.52
CA ALA A 18 -7.52 -5.01 -6.21
C ALA A 18 -6.56 -6.03 -5.58
N VAL A 19 -5.36 -5.61 -5.17
CA VAL A 19 -4.43 -6.45 -4.40
C VAL A 19 -5.06 -6.89 -3.09
N GLY A 20 -5.71 -5.97 -2.36
CA GLY A 20 -6.43 -6.29 -1.14
C GLY A 20 -7.50 -7.36 -1.34
N ALA A 21 -8.33 -7.19 -2.37
CA ALA A 21 -9.39 -8.14 -2.72
C ALA A 21 -8.83 -9.53 -3.11
N ALA A 22 -7.76 -9.57 -3.91
CA ALA A 22 -7.11 -10.83 -4.29
C ALA A 22 -6.52 -11.57 -3.07
N SER A 23 -5.93 -10.82 -2.13
CA SER A 23 -5.40 -11.37 -0.89
C SER A 23 -6.50 -11.88 0.04
N THR A 24 -7.65 -11.18 0.12
CA THR A 24 -8.84 -11.69 0.83
C THR A 24 -9.35 -12.99 0.20
N ALA A 25 -9.45 -13.05 -1.13
CA ALA A 25 -9.89 -14.26 -1.82
C ALA A 25 -8.95 -15.45 -1.55
N ARG A 26 -7.63 -15.20 -1.52
CA ARG A 26 -6.64 -16.21 -1.15
C ARG A 26 -6.79 -16.67 0.30
N ALA A 27 -7.03 -15.75 1.23
CA ALA A 27 -7.25 -16.09 2.63
C ALA A 27 -8.46 -17.01 2.81
N ASN A 28 -9.58 -16.67 2.14
CA ASN A 28 -10.80 -17.47 2.17
C ASN A 28 -10.59 -18.86 1.57
N ALA A 29 -9.95 -18.94 0.40
CA ALA A 29 -9.65 -20.23 -0.24
C ALA A 29 -8.76 -21.13 0.63
N ALA A 30 -7.78 -20.55 1.34
CA ALA A 30 -6.94 -21.28 2.27
C ALA A 30 -7.74 -21.82 3.47
N ALA A 31 -8.67 -21.02 4.02
CA ALA A 31 -9.54 -21.44 5.11
C ALA A 31 -10.54 -22.54 4.67
N GLU A 32 -11.11 -22.43 3.47
CA GLU A 32 -11.98 -23.47 2.90
C GLU A 32 -11.21 -24.79 2.71
N ALA A 33 -9.99 -24.73 2.18
CA ALA A 33 -9.15 -25.90 2.00
C ALA A 33 -8.70 -26.53 3.34
N ASP A 34 -8.30 -25.72 4.33
CA ASP A 34 -8.01 -26.20 5.70
C ASP A 34 -9.22 -26.94 6.29
N SER A 35 -10.41 -26.33 6.22
CA SER A 35 -11.65 -26.92 6.73
C SER A 35 -11.97 -28.25 6.04
N ALA A 36 -11.84 -28.30 4.70
CA ALA A 36 -12.06 -29.51 3.93
C ALA A 36 -11.09 -30.64 4.31
N LEU A 37 -9.80 -30.34 4.49
CA LEU A 37 -8.80 -31.33 4.90
C LEU A 37 -9.06 -31.86 6.32
N ARG A 38 -9.46 -30.99 7.24
CA ARG A 38 -9.82 -31.39 8.62
C ARG A 38 -11.11 -32.20 8.67
N GLY A 39 -12.02 -31.98 7.73
CA GLY A 39 -13.32 -32.65 7.62
C GLY A 39 -13.34 -33.94 6.79
N LEU A 40 -12.19 -34.48 6.38
CA LEU A 40 -12.14 -35.70 5.57
C LEU A 40 -12.68 -36.93 6.33
N SER A 41 -13.89 -37.38 5.97
CA SER A 41 -14.54 -38.57 6.56
C SER A 41 -13.86 -39.90 6.19
N ALA A 42 -12.93 -39.90 5.23
CA ALA A 42 -12.15 -41.08 4.88
C ALA A 42 -11.41 -41.68 6.09
N PHE A 43 -11.03 -40.85 7.06
CA PHE A 43 -10.36 -41.27 8.29
C PHE A 43 -11.30 -41.88 9.34
N ASP A 44 -12.61 -41.88 9.12
CA ASP A 44 -13.58 -42.52 10.02
C ASP A 44 -13.54 -44.05 9.85
N SER A 45 -13.44 -44.52 8.61
CA SER A 45 -13.42 -45.95 8.27
C SER A 45 -12.02 -46.51 7.98
N TRP A 46 -11.07 -45.67 7.55
CA TRP A 46 -9.71 -46.11 7.25
C TRP A 46 -8.83 -46.09 8.50
N GLN A 47 -8.38 -47.26 8.93
CA GLN A 47 -7.60 -47.45 10.16
C GLN A 47 -6.25 -48.13 9.90
N GLY A 48 -5.36 -48.07 10.90
CA GLY A 48 -4.02 -48.66 10.86
C GLY A 48 -2.90 -47.62 10.76
N THR A 49 -1.66 -48.10 10.72
CA THR A 49 -0.46 -47.24 10.76
C THR A 49 -0.36 -46.29 9.57
N GLY A 50 -0.71 -46.76 8.37
CA GLY A 50 -0.78 -45.93 7.17
C GLY A 50 -1.83 -44.81 7.27
N ALA A 51 -3.02 -45.12 7.81
CA ALA A 51 -4.07 -44.14 8.03
C ALA A 51 -3.65 -43.07 9.03
N ASN A 52 -2.99 -43.46 10.13
CA ASN A 52 -2.48 -42.51 11.13
C ASN A 52 -1.42 -41.58 10.52
N ALA A 53 -0.48 -42.12 9.74
CA ALA A 53 0.54 -41.30 9.07
C ALA A 53 -0.07 -40.31 8.06
N ALA A 54 -1.07 -40.75 7.28
CA ALA A 54 -1.79 -39.89 6.35
C ALA A 54 -2.58 -38.79 7.07
N ARG A 55 -3.23 -39.11 8.20
CA ARG A 55 -3.97 -38.13 9.03
C ARG A 55 -3.04 -37.06 9.59
N VAL A 56 -1.89 -37.45 10.15
CA VAL A 56 -0.88 -36.50 10.66
C VAL A 56 -0.38 -35.58 9.55
N ARG A 57 -0.06 -36.11 8.36
CA ARG A 57 0.36 -35.26 7.23
C ARG A 57 -0.75 -34.33 6.76
N THR A 58 -1.99 -34.81 6.71
CA THR A 58 -3.15 -33.99 6.34
C THR A 58 -3.34 -32.84 7.31
N GLN A 59 -3.24 -33.11 8.62
CA GLN A 59 -3.29 -32.08 9.66
C GLN A 59 -2.18 -31.04 9.49
N ALA A 60 -0.94 -31.49 9.21
CA ALA A 60 0.18 -30.58 8.97
C ALA A 60 -0.04 -29.69 7.72
N TYR A 61 -0.66 -30.22 6.65
CA TYR A 61 -1.03 -29.41 5.48
C TYR A 61 -2.13 -28.40 5.79
N ALA A 62 -3.14 -28.81 6.56
CA ALA A 62 -4.18 -27.92 7.06
C ALA A 62 -3.59 -26.77 7.89
N ASP A 63 -2.74 -27.07 8.87
CA ASP A 63 -2.07 -26.04 9.69
C ASP A 63 -1.25 -25.04 8.85
N ASN A 64 -0.61 -25.52 7.77
CA ASN A 64 0.13 -24.67 6.84
C ASN A 64 -0.80 -23.74 6.04
N LEU A 65 -1.94 -24.26 5.55
CA LEU A 65 -2.96 -23.47 4.85
C LEU A 65 -3.56 -22.40 5.77
N ASP A 66 -3.85 -22.73 7.03
CA ASP A 66 -4.29 -21.74 8.01
C ASP A 66 -3.25 -20.61 8.20
N GLY A 67 -1.96 -20.96 8.29
CA GLY A 67 -0.87 -20.00 8.31
C GLY A 67 -0.89 -19.06 7.09
N HIS A 68 -1.01 -19.61 5.88
CA HIS A 68 -1.12 -18.83 4.65
C HIS A 68 -2.38 -17.96 4.59
N GLY A 69 -3.50 -18.45 5.12
CA GLY A 69 -4.73 -17.67 5.24
C GLY A 69 -4.54 -16.43 6.09
N ARG A 70 -3.87 -16.58 7.24
CA ARG A 70 -3.55 -15.46 8.14
C ARG A 70 -2.60 -14.45 7.50
N GLU A 71 -1.58 -14.89 6.79
CA GLU A 71 -0.65 -14.03 6.05
C GLU A 71 -1.36 -13.25 4.94
N ALA A 72 -2.17 -13.92 4.13
CA ALA A 72 -2.94 -13.28 3.05
C ALA A 72 -3.93 -12.25 3.61
N SER A 73 -4.56 -12.54 4.75
CA SER A 73 -5.44 -11.59 5.45
C SER A 73 -4.68 -10.34 5.94
N ALA A 74 -3.44 -10.51 6.43
CA ALA A 74 -2.60 -9.39 6.82
C ALA A 74 -2.24 -8.49 5.62
N VAL A 75 -1.87 -9.08 4.48
CA VAL A 75 -1.62 -8.35 3.22
C VAL A 75 -2.89 -7.62 2.76
N ALA A 76 -4.05 -8.27 2.84
CA ALA A 76 -5.33 -7.66 2.45
C ALA A 76 -5.64 -6.41 3.27
N THR A 77 -5.41 -6.48 4.59
CA THR A 77 -5.61 -5.36 5.51
C THR A 77 -4.66 -4.21 5.19
N ALA A 78 -3.36 -4.50 5.03
CA ALA A 78 -2.37 -3.48 4.71
C ALA A 78 -2.63 -2.80 3.36
N ALA A 79 -3.00 -3.57 2.33
CA ALA A 79 -3.33 -3.03 1.02
C ALA A 79 -4.57 -2.11 1.08
N LYS A 80 -5.58 -2.47 1.87
CA LYS A 80 -6.77 -1.62 2.08
C LYS A 80 -6.41 -0.31 2.80
N THR A 81 -5.59 -0.38 3.84
CA THR A 81 -5.12 0.82 4.56
C THR A 81 -4.31 1.71 3.62
N ALA A 82 -3.32 1.15 2.92
CA ALA A 82 -2.50 1.89 1.96
C ALA A 82 -3.35 2.53 0.85
N ALA A 83 -4.37 1.84 0.33
CA ALA A 83 -5.28 2.41 -0.67
C ALA A 83 -6.01 3.65 -0.16
N ASN A 84 -6.46 3.64 1.11
CA ASN A 84 -7.14 4.79 1.72
C ASN A 84 -6.18 5.96 1.95
N GLU A 85 -4.98 5.68 2.47
CA GLU A 85 -3.94 6.70 2.66
C GLU A 85 -3.55 7.34 1.33
N VAL A 86 -3.36 6.56 0.27
CA VAL A 86 -3.07 7.08 -1.07
C VAL A 86 -4.20 7.98 -1.59
N ARG A 87 -5.47 7.60 -1.39
CA ARG A 87 -6.62 8.47 -1.76
C ARG A 87 -6.56 9.80 -1.02
N GLN A 88 -6.29 9.76 0.29
CA GLN A 88 -6.18 10.96 1.11
C GLN A 88 -5.02 11.86 0.65
N VAL A 89 -3.83 11.29 0.45
CA VAL A 89 -2.65 12.00 -0.06
C VAL A 89 -2.95 12.67 -1.40
N LYS A 90 -3.56 11.97 -2.35
CA LYS A 90 -3.92 12.53 -3.67
C LYS A 90 -4.97 13.64 -3.55
N SER A 91 -5.96 13.48 -2.67
CA SER A 91 -6.96 14.52 -2.40
C SER A 91 -6.32 15.79 -1.84
N GLN A 92 -5.48 15.65 -0.81
CA GLN A 92 -4.76 16.76 -0.18
C GLN A 92 -3.82 17.46 -1.18
N LEU A 93 -3.13 16.70 -2.02
CA LEU A 93 -2.27 17.26 -3.07
C LEU A 93 -3.08 18.05 -4.11
N SER A 94 -4.24 17.53 -4.52
CA SER A 94 -5.13 18.23 -5.45
C SER A 94 -5.66 19.54 -4.86
N GLU A 95 -6.08 19.52 -3.59
CA GLU A 95 -6.55 20.70 -2.87
C GLU A 95 -5.43 21.75 -2.70
N LEU A 96 -4.22 21.30 -2.34
CA LEU A 96 -3.05 22.17 -2.25
C LEU A 96 -2.75 22.82 -3.60
N ARG A 97 -2.71 22.04 -4.69
CA ARG A 97 -2.48 22.57 -6.05
C ARG A 97 -3.55 23.60 -6.46
N SER A 98 -4.81 23.34 -6.13
CA SER A 98 -5.91 24.29 -6.37
C SER A 98 -5.72 25.59 -5.60
N THR A 99 -5.41 25.50 -4.31
CA THR A 99 -5.19 26.66 -3.43
C THR A 99 -4.00 27.49 -3.89
N LEU A 100 -2.88 26.84 -4.22
CA LEU A 100 -1.68 27.51 -4.74
C LEU A 100 -1.93 28.17 -6.11
N GLY A 101 -2.70 27.50 -6.97
CA GLY A 101 -3.07 28.00 -8.29
C GLY A 101 -3.82 29.33 -8.26
N GLN A 102 -4.58 29.62 -7.20
CA GLN A 102 -5.26 30.92 -7.02
C GLN A 102 -4.28 32.11 -6.94
N TYR A 103 -3.02 31.84 -6.58
CA TYR A 103 -1.96 32.84 -6.47
C TYR A 103 -0.93 32.73 -7.61
N GLY A 104 -1.19 31.91 -8.63
CA GLY A 104 -0.24 31.60 -9.70
C GLY A 104 0.97 30.78 -9.22
N ILE A 105 0.89 30.17 -8.04
CA ILE A 105 1.93 29.32 -7.48
C ILE A 105 1.71 27.89 -8.00
N THR A 106 2.79 27.21 -8.37
CA THR A 106 2.73 25.83 -8.91
C THR A 106 3.55 24.86 -8.06
N VAL A 107 3.30 23.56 -8.18
CA VAL A 107 4.13 22.51 -7.58
C VAL A 107 5.02 21.90 -8.65
N ASP A 108 6.34 22.00 -8.48
CA ASP A 108 7.31 21.19 -9.22
C ASP A 108 7.28 19.76 -8.68
N ALA A 109 6.72 18.85 -9.48
CA ALA A 109 6.49 17.47 -9.08
C ALA A 109 7.79 16.66 -8.90
N TYR A 110 8.84 16.98 -9.68
CA TYR A 110 10.11 16.26 -9.63
C TYR A 110 11.00 16.79 -8.51
N GLY A 111 11.12 18.11 -8.40
CA GLY A 111 11.87 18.75 -7.32
C GLY A 111 11.15 18.67 -5.96
N SER A 112 9.86 18.33 -5.95
CA SER A 112 9.01 18.36 -4.76
C SER A 112 9.02 19.73 -4.08
N ARG A 113 8.88 20.78 -4.89
CA ARG A 113 8.96 22.18 -4.45
C ARG A 113 7.75 22.98 -4.87
N VAL A 114 7.36 23.91 -4.02
CA VAL A 114 6.41 24.95 -4.35
C VAL A 114 7.15 26.10 -5.03
N VAL A 115 6.71 26.45 -6.24
CA VAL A 115 7.34 27.43 -7.12
C VAL A 115 6.44 28.65 -7.25
N PRO A 116 6.90 29.85 -6.83
CA PRO A 116 6.12 31.07 -6.95
C PRO A 116 5.94 31.49 -8.42
N PRO A 117 4.96 32.37 -8.72
CA PRO A 117 4.75 32.86 -10.09
C PRO A 117 5.96 33.64 -10.61
N THR A 118 6.22 33.55 -11.91
CA THR A 118 7.39 34.17 -12.57
C THR A 118 7.36 35.70 -12.52
N ASN A 119 6.18 36.31 -12.37
CA ASN A 119 6.00 37.75 -12.26
C ASN A 119 6.03 38.27 -10.80
N LEU A 120 6.45 37.48 -9.82
CA LEU A 120 6.46 37.87 -8.40
C LEU A 120 7.14 39.22 -8.13
N SER A 121 8.22 39.54 -8.85
CA SER A 121 8.97 40.79 -8.70
C SER A 121 8.16 42.02 -9.15
N SER A 122 7.29 41.88 -10.15
CA SER A 122 6.46 42.98 -10.67
C SER A 122 5.17 43.22 -9.88
N LEU A 123 4.83 42.35 -8.92
CA LEU A 123 3.67 42.53 -8.05
C LEU A 123 3.89 43.69 -7.04
N PRO A 124 2.81 44.37 -6.62
CA PRO A 124 2.86 45.35 -5.52
C PRO A 124 3.46 44.74 -4.23
N PRO A 125 4.15 45.54 -3.37
CA PRO A 125 4.84 45.02 -2.20
C PRO A 125 3.98 44.17 -1.26
N ALA A 126 2.75 44.60 -0.99
CA ALA A 126 1.82 43.86 -0.12
C ALA A 126 1.45 42.48 -0.71
N LEU A 127 1.15 42.43 -2.02
CA LEU A 127 0.81 41.19 -2.70
C LEU A 127 2.02 40.25 -2.82
N ARG A 128 3.22 40.81 -3.03
CA ARG A 128 4.47 40.05 -3.04
C ARG A 128 4.71 39.34 -1.71
N THR A 129 4.55 40.05 -0.59
CA THR A 129 4.68 39.47 0.76
C THR A 129 3.65 38.36 1.00
N LEU A 130 2.41 38.56 0.54
CA LEU A 130 1.35 37.54 0.62
C LEU A 130 1.74 36.27 -0.15
N VAL A 131 2.10 36.39 -1.44
CA VAL A 131 2.48 35.25 -2.30
C VAL A 131 3.70 34.51 -1.74
N GLN A 132 4.68 35.22 -1.18
CA GLN A 132 5.82 34.60 -0.50
C GLN A 132 5.40 33.85 0.78
N GLY A 133 4.45 34.40 1.54
CA GLY A 133 3.85 33.73 2.69
C GLY A 133 3.15 32.42 2.29
N VAL A 134 2.27 32.49 1.29
CA VAL A 134 1.53 31.32 0.76
C VAL A 134 2.49 30.28 0.19
N THR A 135 3.54 30.68 -0.53
CA THR A 135 4.58 29.77 -1.03
C THR A 135 5.24 28.98 0.11
N ARG A 136 5.59 29.64 1.22
CA ARG A 136 6.21 28.97 2.38
C ARG A 136 5.25 28.02 3.07
N ALA A 137 4.01 28.46 3.33
CA ALA A 137 2.99 27.60 3.94
C ALA A 137 2.68 26.40 3.04
N GLY A 138 2.58 26.63 1.73
CA GLY A 138 2.38 25.58 0.73
C GLY A 138 3.51 24.54 0.72
N GLN A 139 4.78 24.97 0.89
CA GLN A 139 5.89 24.03 0.99
C GLN A 139 5.78 23.15 2.25
N GLN A 140 5.38 23.73 3.39
CA GLN A 140 5.15 22.95 4.61
C GLN A 140 4.05 21.90 4.44
N SER A 141 2.93 22.28 3.80
CA SER A 141 1.86 21.33 3.46
C SER A 141 2.34 20.27 2.48
N LEU A 142 3.15 20.63 1.49
CA LEU A 142 3.73 19.67 0.54
C LEU A 142 4.63 18.66 1.25
N ASP A 143 5.45 19.11 2.19
CA ASP A 143 6.35 18.25 2.97
C ASP A 143 5.56 17.28 3.86
N GLN A 144 4.44 17.71 4.46
CA GLN A 144 3.53 16.85 5.22
C GLN A 144 2.88 15.79 4.33
N ILE A 145 2.40 16.18 3.14
CA ILE A 145 1.83 15.24 2.15
C ILE A 145 2.87 14.19 1.75
N ARG A 146 4.14 14.58 1.59
CA ARG A 146 5.23 13.64 1.28
C ARG A 146 5.52 12.68 2.42
N GLN A 147 5.51 13.15 3.67
CA GLN A 147 5.66 12.27 4.83
C GLN A 147 4.51 11.25 4.91
N ALA A 148 3.28 11.67 4.64
CA ALA A 148 2.13 10.76 4.57
C ALA A 148 2.27 9.75 3.42
N ALA A 149 2.79 10.18 2.26
CA ALA A 149 3.09 9.29 1.14
C ALA A 149 4.17 8.25 1.51
N ASP A 150 5.28 8.67 2.12
CA ASP A 150 6.34 7.76 2.58
C ASP A 150 5.80 6.74 3.61
N HIS A 151 4.88 7.15 4.49
CA HIS A 151 4.21 6.23 5.41
C HIS A 151 3.34 5.20 4.69
N ALA A 152 2.55 5.63 3.70
CA ALA A 152 1.71 4.73 2.89
C ALA A 152 2.55 3.69 2.12
N ASP A 153 3.69 4.08 1.56
CA ASP A 153 4.65 3.16 0.91
C ASP A 153 5.23 2.17 1.91
N GLY A 154 5.60 2.63 3.11
CA GLY A 154 6.10 1.80 4.21
C GLY A 154 5.12 0.71 4.67
N LEU A 155 3.82 1.03 4.75
CA LEU A 155 2.78 0.06 5.11
C LEU A 155 2.70 -1.10 4.11
N LEU A 156 2.77 -0.80 2.81
CA LEU A 156 2.73 -1.81 1.76
C LEU A 156 4.00 -2.65 1.76
N ALA A 157 5.17 -2.01 1.83
CA ALA A 157 6.46 -2.67 1.87
C ALA A 157 6.57 -3.64 3.06
N GLY A 158 6.13 -3.22 4.25
CA GLY A 158 6.12 -4.05 5.45
C GLY A 158 5.25 -5.30 5.30
N ALA A 159 4.05 -5.16 4.76
CA ALA A 159 3.14 -6.29 4.55
C ALA A 159 3.68 -7.30 3.53
N CYS A 160 4.26 -6.82 2.43
CA CYS A 160 4.91 -7.69 1.45
C CYS A 160 6.16 -8.38 2.03
N GLN A 161 6.92 -7.70 2.88
CA GLN A 161 8.09 -8.27 3.53
C GLN A 161 7.73 -9.37 4.52
N VAL A 162 6.68 -9.21 5.33
CA VAL A 162 6.18 -10.27 6.22
C VAL A 162 5.78 -11.51 5.42
N PHE A 163 5.12 -11.33 4.28
CA PHE A 163 4.78 -12.43 3.37
C PHE A 163 6.03 -13.13 2.79
N CYS A 164 7.08 -12.37 2.43
CA CYS A 164 8.31 -12.95 1.85
C CYS A 164 9.25 -13.58 2.88
N VAL A 165 9.40 -13.00 4.08
CA VAL A 165 10.34 -13.51 5.11
C VAL A 165 9.92 -14.89 5.64
N ASN A 166 8.62 -15.19 5.64
CA ASN A 166 8.12 -16.52 6.01
C ASN A 166 8.32 -17.59 4.91
N ARG A 167 8.87 -17.24 3.72
CA ARG A 167 9.21 -18.19 2.64
C ARG A 167 10.55 -17.85 1.97
N LEU A 168 11.62 -18.50 2.42
CA LEU A 168 13.00 -18.38 1.92
C LEU A 168 13.29 -19.00 0.52
N SER A 169 12.37 -19.03 -0.45
CA SER A 169 12.74 -19.58 -1.79
C SER A 169 12.01 -19.00 -3.02
N ASP A 170 10.78 -18.50 -2.89
CA ASP A 170 9.94 -18.15 -4.06
C ASP A 170 9.32 -16.74 -3.97
N CYS A 171 10.11 -15.71 -3.66
CA CYS A 171 9.65 -14.33 -3.81
C CYS A 171 10.24 -13.66 -5.05
N PRO A 172 9.47 -13.48 -6.15
CA PRO A 172 9.84 -12.54 -7.18
C PRO A 172 9.60 -11.15 -6.61
N TYR A 173 10.63 -10.58 -5.97
CA TYR A 173 10.66 -9.20 -5.44
C TYR A 173 10.12 -8.17 -6.46
N VAL A 174 10.21 -8.49 -7.75
CA VAL A 174 9.86 -7.65 -8.89
C VAL A 174 8.34 -7.59 -9.15
N SER A 175 7.56 -8.63 -8.84
CA SER A 175 6.16 -8.69 -9.29
C SER A 175 5.14 -8.12 -8.30
N CYS A 176 5.40 -8.16 -6.99
CA CYS A 176 4.50 -7.59 -5.98
C CYS A 176 4.84 -6.13 -5.64
N CYS A 177 6.13 -5.77 -5.62
CA CYS A 177 6.58 -4.42 -5.24
C CYS A 177 6.93 -3.53 -6.44
N GLY A 178 7.20 -4.10 -7.63
CA GLY A 178 7.67 -3.35 -8.79
C GLY A 178 6.57 -2.68 -9.63
N ALA A 179 5.29 -2.99 -9.40
CA ALA A 179 4.19 -2.45 -10.20
C ALA A 179 3.71 -1.05 -9.76
N TYR A 180 4.26 -0.50 -8.66
CA TYR A 180 3.79 0.76 -8.07
C TYR A 180 4.82 1.92 -8.08
N ARG A 181 6.04 1.70 -8.58
CA ARG A 181 7.05 2.75 -8.78
C ARG A 181 7.15 3.18 -10.24
#